data_AF-A0A3N9XJZ3-F1
#
_entry.id   AF-A0A3N9XJZ3-F1
#
_cell.length_a   1.000
_cell.length_b   1.000
_cell.length_c   1.000
_cell.angle_alpha   90.00
_cell.angle_beta   90.00
_cell.angle_gamma   90.00
#
_symmetry.space_group_name_H-M   'P 1'
#
loop_
_entity.id
_entity.type
_entity.pdbx_description
1 polymer ?
#
loop_
_entity_poly.entity_id
_entity_poly.type
_entity_poly.pdbx_seq_one_letter_code
_entity_poly.pdbx_strand_id
1 'polypeptide(L)'
;MQERVNELATEFGVTAEAADQWGLVAMLARQVVEAERELERHSRELIGATEDAVVTAKAGDLRTSVRGDLLAAVSGKAAAVDAALMKLAERRQALAIVAESVKKARPEPAEHE
;
A
#
# COMPACT_ATOMS: atom_id res chain seq x y z
N MET A 1 5.04 -13.34 2.55
CA MET A 1 4.91 -12.13 3.41
C MET A 1 6.27 -11.73 3.92
N GLN A 2 7.02 -12.64 4.56
CA GLN A 2 8.40 -12.40 4.99
C GLN A 2 9.33 -12.02 3.83
N GLU A 3 9.21 -12.68 2.67
CA GLU A 3 9.99 -12.36 1.47
C GLU A 3 9.80 -10.91 1.02
N ARG A 4 8.55 -10.45 0.88
CA ARG A 4 8.25 -9.06 0.47
C ARG A 4 8.73 -8.02 1.49
N VAL A 5 8.69 -8.34 2.78
CA VAL A 5 9.24 -7.48 3.84
C VAL A 5 10.77 -7.38 3.72
N ASN A 6 11.43 -8.50 3.43
CA ASN A 6 12.88 -8.54 3.23
C ASN A 6 13.30 -7.79 1.95
N GLU A 7 12.52 -7.91 0.87
CA GLU A 7 12.73 -7.15 -0.37
C GLU A 7 12.67 -5.64 -0.10
N LEU A 8 11.63 -5.16 0.60
CA LEU A 8 11.52 -3.76 0.99
C LEU A 8 12.70 -3.33 1.87
N ALA A 9 13.05 -4.11 2.90
CA ALA A 9 14.21 -3.78 3.75
C ALA A 9 15.52 -3.66 2.93
N THR A 10 15.67 -4.47 1.89
CA THR A 10 16.82 -4.45 0.97
C THR A 10 16.76 -3.24 0.03
N GLU A 11 15.61 -2.92 -0.57
CA GLU A 11 15.39 -1.70 -1.38
C GLU A 11 15.77 -0.44 -0.59
N PHE A 12 15.47 -0.42 0.70
CA PHE A 12 15.79 0.68 1.60
C PHE A 12 17.21 0.62 2.19
N GLY A 13 18.01 -0.41 1.87
CA GLY A 13 19.44 -0.50 2.18
C GLY A 13 19.77 -0.83 3.63
N VAL A 14 18.91 -1.59 4.32
CA VAL A 14 19.12 -1.96 5.73
C VAL A 14 19.69 -3.38 5.83
N THR A 15 20.99 -3.49 6.13
CA THR A 15 21.64 -4.77 6.43
C THR A 15 21.42 -5.18 7.89
N ALA A 16 21.47 -6.49 8.18
CA ALA A 16 21.07 -7.09 9.46
C ALA A 16 21.89 -6.68 10.70
N GLU A 17 22.90 -5.82 10.56
CA GLU A 17 23.89 -5.51 11.60
C GLU A 17 23.40 -4.51 12.66
N ALA A 18 22.25 -3.87 12.47
CA ALA A 18 21.65 -2.94 13.44
C ALA A 18 20.38 -3.54 14.07
N ALA A 19 20.51 -4.50 14.98
CA ALA A 19 19.41 -5.32 15.50
C ALA A 19 18.18 -4.52 16.02
N ASP A 20 18.37 -3.38 16.70
CA ASP A 20 17.27 -2.54 17.20
C ASP A 20 16.58 -1.72 16.10
N GLN A 21 17.36 -1.17 15.17
CA GLN A 21 16.83 -0.38 14.04
C GLN A 21 16.22 -1.27 12.95
N TRP A 22 16.71 -2.50 12.82
CA TRP A 22 16.15 -3.52 11.94
C TRP A 22 14.74 -3.92 12.38
N GLY A 23 14.46 -3.97 13.68
CA GLY A 23 13.11 -4.21 14.21
C GLY A 23 12.09 -3.15 13.78
N LEU A 24 12.46 -1.87 13.85
CA LEU A 24 11.58 -0.75 13.44
C LEU A 24 11.36 -0.73 11.92
N VAL A 25 12.42 -0.94 11.13
CA VAL A 25 12.35 -1.00 9.67
C VAL A 25 11.50 -2.19 9.22
N ALA A 26 11.71 -3.37 9.80
CA ALA A 26 10.92 -4.56 9.49
C ALA A 26 9.44 -4.38 9.83
N MET A 27 9.13 -3.71 10.94
CA MET A 27 7.75 -3.35 11.31
C MET A 27 7.12 -2.41 10.28
N LEU A 28 7.83 -1.36 9.86
CA LEU A 28 7.33 -0.41 8.84
C LEU A 28 7.16 -1.07 7.48
N ALA A 29 8.12 -1.91 7.06
CA ALA A 29 8.02 -2.69 5.84
C ALA A 29 6.79 -3.64 5.87
N ARG A 30 6.52 -4.27 7.01
CA ARG A 30 5.29 -5.07 7.19
C ARG A 30 4.02 -4.23 7.04
N GLN A 31 3.99 -3.03 7.62
CA GLN A 31 2.84 -2.12 7.48
C GLN A 31 2.63 -1.68 6.02
N VAL A 32 3.69 -1.51 5.24
CA VAL A 32 3.61 -1.25 3.80
C VAL A 32 2.96 -2.43 3.08
N VAL A 33 3.42 -3.66 3.33
CA VAL A 33 2.83 -4.87 2.71
C VAL A 33 1.36 -5.04 3.08
N GLU A 34 0.98 -4.73 4.32
CA GLU A 34 -0.42 -4.75 4.74
C GLU A 34 -1.27 -3.70 4.01
N ALA A 35 -0.73 -2.49 3.76
CA ALA A 35 -1.40 -1.49 2.93
C ALA A 35 -1.49 -1.90 1.46
N GLU A 36 -0.46 -2.54 0.89
CA GLU A 36 -0.50 -3.05 -0.49
C GLU A 36 -1.63 -4.08 -0.66
N ARG A 37 -1.79 -4.99 0.31
CA ARG A 37 -2.88 -5.98 0.32
C ARG A 37 -4.26 -5.34 0.45
N GLU A 38 -4.38 -4.33 1.30
CA GLU A 38 -5.64 -3.58 1.48
C GLU A 38 -6.02 -2.85 0.18
N LEU A 39 -5.05 -2.21 -0.48
CA LEU A 39 -5.23 -1.59 -1.79
C LEU A 39 -5.65 -2.61 -2.86
N GLU A 40 -5.00 -3.77 -2.89
CA GLU A 40 -5.35 -4.84 -3.84
C GLU A 40 -6.79 -5.31 -3.64
N ARG A 41 -7.21 -5.53 -2.39
CA ARG A 41 -8.60 -5.89 -2.07
C ARG A 41 -9.58 -4.83 -2.55
N HIS A 42 -9.34 -3.56 -2.24
CA HIS A 42 -10.22 -2.47 -2.67
C HIS A 42 -10.27 -2.31 -4.19
N SER A 43 -9.14 -2.51 -4.87
CA SER A 43 -9.08 -2.48 -6.33
C SER A 43 -9.93 -3.58 -6.95
N ARG A 44 -9.88 -4.81 -6.42
CA ARG A 44 -10.74 -5.92 -6.87
C ARG A 44 -12.22 -5.64 -6.64
N GLU A 45 -12.58 -5.05 -5.49
CA GLU A 45 -13.97 -4.67 -5.21
C GLU A 45 -14.47 -3.58 -6.17
N LEU A 46 -13.64 -2.60 -6.52
CA LEU A 46 -13.98 -1.57 -7.51
C LEU A 46 -14.16 -2.17 -8.91
N ILE A 47 -13.27 -3.09 -9.32
CA ILE A 47 -13.40 -3.81 -10.60
C ILE A 47 -14.73 -4.55 -10.64
N GLY A 48 -15.03 -5.36 -9.62
CA GLY A 48 -16.29 -6.12 -9.56
C GLY A 48 -17.53 -5.22 -9.60
N ALA A 49 -17.56 -4.13 -8.81
CA ALA A 49 -18.67 -3.18 -8.82
C ALA A 49 -18.84 -2.50 -10.19
N THR A 50 -17.74 -2.23 -10.89
CA THR A 50 -17.77 -1.66 -12.24
C THR A 50 -18.28 -2.67 -13.26
N GLU A 51 -17.84 -3.92 -13.19
CA GLU A 51 -18.32 -5.01 -14.05
C GLU A 51 -19.82 -5.24 -13.87
N ASP A 52 -20.29 -5.31 -12.62
CA ASP A 52 -21.72 -5.45 -12.28
C ASP A 52 -22.54 -4.28 -12.84
N ALA A 53 -22.06 -3.03 -12.66
CA ALA A 53 -22.72 -1.85 -13.18
C ALA A 53 -22.82 -1.87 -14.72
N VAL A 54 -21.78 -2.34 -15.40
CA VAL A 54 -21.78 -2.50 -16.87
C VAL A 54 -22.79 -3.56 -17.30
N VAL A 55 -22.89 -4.68 -16.59
CA VAL A 55 -23.85 -5.74 -16.87
C VAL A 55 -25.28 -5.22 -16.69
N THR A 56 -25.58 -4.54 -15.58
CA THR A 56 -26.91 -3.94 -15.33
C THR A 56 -27.28 -2.90 -16.39
N ALA A 57 -26.33 -2.04 -16.78
CA ALA A 57 -26.53 -1.07 -17.84
C ALA A 57 -26.82 -1.73 -19.20
N LYS A 58 -26.09 -2.80 -19.55
CA LYS A 58 -26.30 -3.57 -20.78
C LYS A 58 -27.64 -4.31 -20.80
N ALA A 59 -28.15 -4.73 -19.64
CA ALA A 59 -29.48 -5.32 -19.52
C ALA A 59 -30.63 -4.32 -19.79
N GLY A 60 -30.31 -3.04 -20.02
CA GLY A 60 -31.29 -1.99 -20.33
C GLY A 60 -31.97 -1.38 -19.11
N ASP A 61 -31.57 -1.76 -17.89
CA ASP A 61 -32.10 -1.16 -16.67
C ASP A 61 -31.32 0.11 -16.30
N LEU A 62 -31.59 1.18 -17.07
CA LEU A 62 -30.97 2.49 -16.93
C LEU A 62 -31.93 3.54 -16.36
N ARG A 63 -32.99 3.10 -15.67
CA ARG A 63 -33.90 4.02 -14.97
C ARG A 63 -33.09 4.92 -14.05
N THR A 64 -33.46 6.19 -13.93
CA THR A 64 -32.66 7.23 -13.25
C THR A 64 -32.30 6.85 -11.80
N SER A 65 -33.18 6.14 -11.09
CA SER A 65 -32.90 5.58 -9.76
C SER A 65 -31.78 4.55 -9.78
N VAL A 66 -31.89 3.52 -10.63
CA VAL A 66 -30.91 2.44 -10.77
C VAL A 66 -29.56 3.00 -11.22
N ARG A 67 -29.56 3.96 -12.16
CA ARG A 67 -28.35 4.65 -12.61
C ARG A 67 -27.66 5.42 -11.47
N GLY A 68 -28.42 6.09 -10.61
CA GLY A 68 -27.90 6.79 -9.43
C GLY A 68 -27.26 5.83 -8.43
N ASP A 69 -27.92 4.71 -8.16
CA ASP A 69 -27.44 3.68 -7.23
C ASP A 69 -26.15 3.01 -7.73
N LEU A 70 -26.06 2.71 -9.04
CA LEU A 70 -24.86 2.15 -9.67
C LEU A 70 -23.67 3.12 -9.59
N LEU A 71 -23.90 4.40 -9.91
CA LEU A 71 -22.85 5.43 -9.80
C LEU A 71 -22.38 5.60 -8.36
N ALA A 72 -23.31 5.66 -7.41
CA ALA A 72 -22.96 5.76 -5.98
C ALA A 72 -22.15 4.55 -5.49
N ALA A 73 -22.52 3.34 -5.91
CA ALA A 73 -21.79 2.12 -5.56
C ALA A 73 -20.34 2.13 -6.10
N VAL A 74 -20.15 2.48 -7.38
CA VAL A 74 -18.81 2.57 -7.99
C VAL A 74 -18.01 3.70 -7.35
N SER A 75 -18.59 4.89 -7.17
CA SER A 75 -17.91 6.03 -6.54
C SER A 75 -17.49 5.76 -5.09
N GLY A 76 -18.33 5.06 -4.31
CA GLY A 76 -17.97 4.66 -2.94
C GLY A 76 -16.77 3.70 -2.91
N LYS A 77 -16.68 2.77 -3.87
CA LYS A 77 -15.52 1.88 -4.00
C LYS A 77 -14.27 2.61 -4.50
N ALA A 78 -14.42 3.57 -5.41
CA ALA A 78 -13.31 4.40 -5.89
C ALA A 78 -12.71 5.23 -4.75
N ALA A 79 -13.55 5.86 -3.92
CA ALA A 79 -13.08 6.60 -2.74
C ALA A 79 -12.31 5.71 -1.75
N ALA A 80 -12.71 4.43 -1.58
CA ALA A 80 -11.99 3.48 -0.75
C ALA A 80 -10.61 3.10 -1.33
N VAL A 81 -10.49 3.00 -2.66
CA VAL A 81 -9.19 2.82 -3.35
C VAL A 81 -8.31 4.04 -3.15
N ASP A 82 -8.84 5.26 -3.33
CA ASP A 82 -8.08 6.50 -3.14
C ASP A 82 -7.55 6.62 -1.71
N ALA A 83 -8.38 6.32 -0.71
CA ALA A 83 -7.96 6.30 0.69
C ALA A 83 -6.85 5.26 0.95
N ALA A 84 -6.94 4.08 0.33
CA ALA A 84 -5.91 3.05 0.44
C ALA A 84 -4.59 3.46 -0.24
N LEU A 85 -4.65 4.15 -1.38
CA LEU A 85 -3.48 4.72 -2.06
C LEU A 85 -2.77 5.77 -1.20
N MET A 86 -3.53 6.69 -0.60
CA MET A 86 -2.98 7.70 0.34
C MET A 86 -2.27 7.03 1.52
N LYS A 87 -2.93 6.06 2.16
CA LYS A 87 -2.36 5.29 3.27
C LYS A 87 -1.09 4.53 2.89
N LEU A 88 -1.02 3.96 1.68
CA LEU A 88 0.18 3.30 1.17
C LEU A 88 1.33 4.30 0.94
N ALA A 89 1.03 5.46 0.36
CA ALA A 89 2.01 6.52 0.12
C ALA A 89 2.63 7.03 1.44
N GLU A 90 1.79 7.30 2.45
CA GLU A 90 2.24 7.74 3.78
C GLU A 90 3.17 6.70 4.43
N ARG A 91 2.81 5.41 4.38
CA ARG A 91 3.62 4.33 4.96
C ARG A 91 4.96 4.15 4.24
N ARG A 92 4.98 4.28 2.92
CA ARG A 92 6.23 4.25 2.14
C ARG A 92 7.13 5.44 2.46
N GLN A 93 6.54 6.63 2.62
CA GLN A 93 7.30 7.80 3.04
C GLN A 93 7.88 7.65 4.44
N ALA A 94 7.11 7.13 5.40
CA ALA A 94 7.60 6.84 6.75
C ALA A 94 8.76 5.84 6.76
N LEU A 95 8.65 4.76 5.98
CA LEU A 95 9.73 3.79 5.82
C LEU A 95 10.99 4.44 5.22
N ALA A 96 10.84 5.29 4.20
CA ALA A 96 11.97 6.00 3.58
C ALA A 96 12.69 6.92 4.57
N ILE A 97 11.94 7.69 5.37
CA ILE A 97 12.50 8.61 6.38
C ILE A 97 13.29 7.83 7.44
N VAL A 98 12.73 6.72 7.93
CA VAL A 98 13.40 5.90 8.94
C VAL A 98 14.63 5.22 8.37
N ALA A 99 14.55 4.66 7.15
CA ALA A 99 15.70 4.06 6.48
C ALA A 99 16.85 5.06 6.28
N GLU A 100 16.53 6.30 5.88
CA GLU A 100 17.52 7.36 5.72
C GLU A 100 18.14 7.76 7.07
N SER A 101 17.33 7.80 8.13
CA SER A 101 17.82 8.10 9.48
C SER A 101 18.77 7.00 9.99
N VAL A 102 18.46 5.73 9.72
CA VAL A 102 19.30 4.57 10.04
C VAL A 102 20.63 4.63 9.31
N LYS A 103 20.62 4.98 8.01
CA LYS A 103 21.86 5.15 7.22
C LYS A 103 22.77 6.23 7.82
N LYS A 104 22.21 7.37 8.21
CA LYS A 104 22.97 8.49 8.82
C LYS A 104 23.50 8.19 10.21
N ALA A 105 22.83 7.30 10.96
CA ALA A 105 23.25 6.90 12.29
C ALA A 105 24.33 5.81 12.29
N ARG A 106 24.63 5.20 11.13
CA ARG A 106 25.66 4.17 11.01
C ARG A 106 27.04 4.84 11.16
N PRO A 107 27.85 4.47 12.17
CA PRO A 107 29.23 4.94 12.24
C PRO A 107 29.99 4.46 10.99
N GLU A 108 30.82 5.34 10.42
CA GLU A 108 31.73 4.94 9.35
C GLU A 108 32.57 3.75 9.84
N PRO A 109 32.79 2.72 8.99
CA PRO A 109 33.66 1.61 9.38
C PRO A 109 35.02 2.21 9.69
N ALA A 110 35.51 1.97 10.92
CA ALA A 110 36.86 2.34 11.29
C ALA A 110 37.81 1.68 10.30
N GLU A 111 38.52 2.50 9.52
CA GLU A 111 39.61 2.04 8.66
C GLU A 111 40.63 1.38 9.59
N HIS A 112 40.64 0.06 9.61
CA HIS A 112 41.67 -0.70 10.30
C HIS A 112 42.94 -0.64 9.43
N GLU A 113 43.86 0.25 9.80
CA GLU A 113 45.29 0.20 9.44
C GLU A 113 45.97 -1.08 9.95
#